data_AF-A0A8T4NG59-F1
#
_entry.id   AF-A0A8T4NG59-F1
#
_cell.length_a   1.000
_cell.length_b   1.000
_cell.length_c   1.000
_cell.angle_alpha   90.00
_cell.angle_beta   90.00
_cell.angle_gamma   90.00
#
_symmetry.space_group_name_H-M   'P 1'
#
loop_
_entity.id
_entity.type
_entity.pdbx_description
1 polymer ?
#
loop_
_entity_poly.entity_id
_entity_poly.type
_entity_poly.pdbx_seq_one_letter_code
_entity_poly.pdbx_strand_id
1 'polypeptide(L)'
;MNSKKHIPYPLSSITYFVDGKKRTVRAKVLKNPLEKALGLMFQKNSPPLFFTSNTLNYNPITSIFCKPFKAIWLDENMRATKIIEVKNWKLNINGHGKYLLEIPASSKNY
;
A
#
# COMPACT_ATOMS: atom_id res chain seq x y z
N MET A 1 23.26 -18.83 12.31
CA MET A 1 22.38 -17.97 11.49
C MET A 1 21.04 -17.81 12.18
N ASN A 2 20.80 -16.70 12.86
CA ASN A 2 19.51 -16.43 13.51
C ASN A 2 18.47 -16.08 12.44
N SER A 3 17.61 -17.06 12.12
CA SER A 3 16.37 -16.82 11.38
C SER A 3 15.53 -15.83 12.18
N LYS A 4 15.46 -14.57 11.72
CA LYS A 4 14.62 -13.55 12.35
C LYS A 4 13.19 -14.07 12.35
N LYS A 5 12.64 -14.30 13.55
CA LYS A 5 11.25 -14.67 13.79
C LYS A 5 10.34 -13.70 13.03
N HIS A 6 9.59 -14.24 12.09
CA HIS A 6 8.56 -13.52 11.33
C HIS A 6 7.44 -13.17 12.30
N ILE A 7 7.46 -11.97 12.88
CA ILE A 7 6.37 -11.51 13.74
C ILE A 7 5.14 -11.35 12.84
N PRO A 8 4.05 -12.12 13.03
CA PRO A 8 2.86 -11.96 12.22
C PRO A 8 2.18 -10.66 12.64
N TYR A 9 2.36 -9.60 11.84
CA TYR A 9 1.53 -8.40 12.00
C TYR A 9 0.06 -8.81 11.82
N PRO A 10 -0.87 -8.39 12.69
CA PRO A 10 -2.29 -8.67 12.48
C PRO A 10 -2.72 -7.98 11.18
N LEU A 11 -3.08 -8.78 10.17
CA LEU A 11 -3.57 -8.29 8.88
C LEU A 11 -5.07 -8.03 8.95
N SER A 12 -5.48 -6.83 8.53
CA SER A 12 -6.87 -6.43 8.42
C SER A 12 -7.41 -6.73 7.03
N SER A 13 -8.68 -7.13 6.94
CA SER A 13 -9.39 -7.28 5.66
C SER A 13 -9.85 -5.90 5.18
N ILE A 14 -9.30 -5.43 4.07
CA ILE A 14 -9.64 -4.14 3.46
C ILE A 14 -10.54 -4.39 2.26
N THR A 15 -11.76 -3.91 2.31
CA THR A 15 -12.71 -3.93 1.18
C THR A 15 -12.64 -2.61 0.44
N TYR A 16 -12.54 -2.65 -0.88
CA TYR A 16 -12.52 -1.48 -1.75
C TYR A 16 -13.23 -1.75 -3.07
N PHE A 17 -13.46 -0.70 -3.86
CA PHE A 17 -14.20 -0.79 -5.11
C PHE A 17 -13.38 -0.27 -6.27
N VAL A 18 -13.39 -1.01 -7.39
CA VAL A 18 -12.81 -0.60 -8.66
C VAL A 18 -13.90 -0.73 -9.71
N ASP A 19 -14.27 0.38 -10.35
CA ASP A 19 -15.34 0.43 -11.35
C ASP A 19 -16.65 -0.22 -10.85
N GLY A 20 -17.02 0.06 -9.60
CA GLY A 20 -18.20 -0.51 -8.93
C GLY A 20 -18.04 -1.97 -8.46
N LYS A 21 -16.96 -2.67 -8.83
CA LYS A 21 -16.71 -4.05 -8.42
C LYS A 21 -16.01 -4.11 -7.07
N LYS A 22 -16.60 -4.87 -6.14
CA LYS A 22 -16.03 -5.13 -4.81
C LYS A 22 -14.76 -5.96 -4.91
N ARG A 23 -13.72 -5.56 -4.19
CA ARG A 23 -12.44 -6.25 -4.03
C ARG A 23 -12.07 -6.30 -2.55
N THR A 24 -11.32 -7.32 -2.16
CA THR A 24 -10.85 -7.49 -0.78
C THR A 24 -9.37 -7.84 -0.78
N VAL A 25 -8.61 -7.27 0.15
CA VAL A 25 -7.20 -7.61 0.35
C VAL A 25 -6.86 -7.65 1.83
N ARG A 26 -5.99 -8.57 2.25
CA ARG A 26 -5.44 -8.57 3.61
C ARG A 26 -4.22 -7.69 3.66
N ALA A 27 -4.28 -6.58 4.40
CA ALA A 27 -3.23 -5.59 4.47
C ALA A 27 -2.82 -5.27 5.91
N LYS A 28 -1.55 -4.88 6.10
CA LYS A 28 -1.08 -4.26 7.32
C LYS A 28 -1.51 -2.79 7.32
N VAL A 29 -2.29 -2.39 8.31
CA VAL A 29 -2.68 -0.97 8.49
C VAL A 29 -1.52 -0.20 9.09
N LEU A 30 -1.04 0.81 8.38
CA LEU A 30 0.03 1.69 8.84
C LEU A 30 -0.60 2.91 9.52
N LYS A 31 -0.40 3.02 10.84
CA LYS A 31 -0.91 4.15 11.63
C LYS A 31 0.17 5.19 11.90
N ASN A 32 1.39 4.72 12.17
CA ASN A 32 2.49 5.55 12.65
C ASN A 32 3.17 6.31 11.50
N PRO A 33 3.55 7.59 11.68
CA PRO A 33 4.22 8.38 10.65
C PRO A 33 5.50 7.74 10.11
N LEU A 34 6.32 7.14 10.99
CA LEU A 34 7.54 6.44 10.57
C LEU A 34 7.26 5.22 9.69
N GLU A 35 6.21 4.44 10.01
CA GLU A 35 5.83 3.30 9.19
C GLU A 35 5.32 3.73 7.81
N LYS A 36 4.56 4.83 7.75
CA LYS A 36 4.08 5.43 6.50
C LYS A 36 5.23 6.00 5.68
N ALA A 37 6.21 6.65 6.32
CA ALA A 37 7.38 7.16 5.64
C ALA A 37 8.24 6.03 5.06
N LEU A 38 8.35 4.89 5.76
CA LEU A 38 9.11 3.73 5.29
C LEU A 38 8.37 2.93 4.21
N GLY A 39 7.06 2.71 4.36
CA GLY A 39 6.25 1.95 3.41
C GLY A 39 6.88 0.60 3.05
N LEU A 40 6.99 0.34 1.74
CA LEU A 40 7.62 -0.86 1.17
C LEU A 40 9.16 -0.81 1.08
N MET A 41 9.80 0.31 1.43
CA MET A 41 11.25 0.46 1.27
C MET A 41 12.02 -0.61 2.06
N PHE A 42 13.03 -1.20 1.43
CA PHE A 42 13.94 -2.21 2.01
C PHE A 42 13.27 -3.53 2.45
N GLN A 43 11.97 -3.74 2.19
CA GLN A 43 11.28 -4.98 2.55
C GLN A 43 11.36 -6.03 1.44
N LYS A 44 12.12 -7.13 1.66
CA LYS A 44 12.15 -8.29 0.75
C LYS A 44 10.76 -8.91 0.58
N ASN A 45 10.14 -9.27 1.69
CA ASN A 45 8.78 -9.82 1.76
C ASN A 45 7.92 -8.89 2.62
N SER A 46 6.81 -8.43 2.07
CA SER A 46 5.89 -7.52 2.74
C SER A 46 4.47 -7.91 2.39
N PRO A 47 3.52 -7.90 3.33
CA PRO A 47 2.11 -7.93 2.98
C PRO A 47 1.72 -6.66 2.23
N PRO A 48 0.53 -6.64 1.60
CA PRO A 48 -0.12 -5.39 1.24
C PRO A 48 -0.11 -4.39 2.41
N LEU A 49 0.13 -3.12 2.14
CA LEU A 49 0.18 -2.04 3.13
C LEU A 49 -0.98 -1.09 2.90
N PHE A 50 -1.70 -0.76 3.97
CA PHE A 50 -2.83 0.15 3.93
C PHE A 50 -2.51 1.40 4.74
N PHE A 51 -2.35 2.52 4.04
CA PHE A 51 -2.01 3.82 4.58
C PHE A 51 -3.29 4.58 4.87
N THR A 52 -3.53 4.90 6.15
CA THR A 52 -4.65 5.75 6.55
C THR A 52 -4.18 7.18 6.75
N SER A 53 -4.73 8.12 5.98
CA SER A 53 -4.55 9.55 6.25
C SER A 53 -5.75 10.08 7.03
N ASN A 54 -5.50 11.00 7.97
CA ASN A 54 -6.57 11.70 8.68
C ASN A 54 -7.18 12.82 7.82
N THR A 55 -6.48 13.25 6.77
CA THR A 55 -6.93 14.29 5.84
C THR A 55 -6.86 13.78 4.40
N LEU A 56 -7.76 14.28 3.54
CA LEU A 56 -7.69 14.10 2.10
C LEU A 56 -6.44 14.81 1.59
N ASN A 57 -5.42 14.04 1.24
CA ASN A 57 -4.13 14.58 0.81
C ASN A 57 -3.75 14.01 -0.54
N TYR A 58 -2.93 14.78 -1.24
CA TYR A 58 -2.00 14.18 -2.21
C TYR A 58 -1.06 13.28 -1.41
N ASN A 59 -1.07 11.98 -1.71
CA ASN A 59 -0.13 11.03 -1.13
C ASN A 59 0.96 10.78 -2.19
N PRO A 60 2.05 11.57 -2.20
CA PRO A 60 3.18 11.32 -3.08
C PRO A 60 3.86 10.03 -2.63
N ILE A 61 4.15 9.16 -3.60
CA ILE A 61 4.93 7.95 -3.33
C ILE A 61 6.36 8.16 -3.83
N THR A 62 7.31 8.00 -2.93
CA THR A 62 8.74 7.91 -3.25
C THR A 62 9.12 6.44 -3.33
N SER A 63 9.27 5.89 -4.55
CA SER A 63 9.55 4.46 -4.76
C SER A 63 11.05 4.11 -4.80
N ILE A 64 11.93 5.03 -4.36
CA ILE A 64 13.36 4.75 -4.30
C ILE A 64 13.57 3.60 -3.31
N PHE A 65 14.19 2.50 -3.77
CA PHE A 65 14.39 1.26 -3.00
C PHE A 65 13.14 0.40 -2.74
N CYS A 66 12.04 0.63 -3.47
CA CYS A 66 10.89 -0.28 -3.48
C CYS A 66 11.02 -1.31 -4.62
N LYS A 67 10.59 -2.55 -4.35
CA LYS A 67 10.27 -3.54 -5.40
C LYS A 67 9.02 -3.11 -6.18
N PRO A 68 8.68 -3.71 -7.33
CA PRO A 68 7.46 -3.35 -8.04
C PRO A 68 6.20 -3.64 -7.19
N PHE A 69 5.23 -2.73 -7.25
CA PHE A 69 3.98 -2.84 -6.51
C PHE A 69 2.85 -2.11 -7.24
N LYS A 70 1.61 -2.45 -6.90
CA LYS A 70 0.42 -1.73 -7.32
C LYS A 70 0.07 -0.70 -6.26
N ALA A 71 -0.05 0.56 -6.65
CA ALA A 71 -0.52 1.65 -5.84
C ALA A 71 -1.98 1.95 -6.19
N ILE A 72 -2.85 1.96 -5.19
CA ILE A 72 -4.29 2.23 -5.33
C ILE A 72 -4.66 3.35 -4.36
N TRP A 73 -4.99 4.53 -4.89
CA TRP A 73 -5.54 5.63 -4.10
C TRP A 73 -7.05 5.43 -3.97
N LEU A 74 -7.57 5.62 -2.76
CA LEU A 74 -8.99 5.45 -2.45
C LEU A 74 -9.57 6.73 -1.83
N ASP A 75 -10.81 7.08 -2.19
CA ASP A 75 -11.58 8.15 -1.54
C ASP A 75 -12.12 7.73 -0.15
N GLU A 76 -12.87 8.60 0.54
CA GLU A 76 -13.48 8.24 1.82
C GLU A 76 -14.47 7.06 1.74
N ASN A 77 -15.00 6.76 0.56
CA ASN A 77 -15.96 5.70 0.28
C ASN A 77 -15.28 4.39 -0.17
N MET A 78 -13.96 4.29 -0.04
CA MET A 78 -13.15 3.14 -0.46
C MET A 78 -13.23 2.84 -1.97
N ARG A 79 -13.50 3.86 -2.79
CA ARG A 79 -13.51 3.75 -4.25
C ARG A 79 -12.16 4.16 -4.81
N ALA A 80 -11.65 3.37 -5.75
CA ALA A 80 -10.41 3.66 -6.43
C ALA A 80 -10.53 4.94 -7.26
N THR A 81 -9.74 5.94 -6.90
CA THR A 81 -9.59 7.19 -7.65
C THR A 81 -8.44 7.10 -8.66
N LYS A 82 -7.45 6.26 -8.37
CA LYS A 82 -6.30 6.02 -9.23
C LYS A 82 -5.66 4.68 -8.93
N ILE A 83 -5.24 3.98 -9.98
CA ILE A 83 -4.48 2.72 -9.88
C ILE A 83 -3.26 2.83 -10.78
N ILE A 84 -2.07 2.56 -10.24
CA ILE A 84 -0.82 2.55 -10.99
C ILE A 84 0.00 1.32 -10.62
N GLU A 85 0.62 0.71 -11.62
CA GLU A 85 1.73 -0.22 -11.40
C GLU A 85 3.04 0.57 -11.30
N VAL A 86 3.62 0.54 -10.12
CA VAL A 86 4.88 1.21 -9.80
C VAL A 86 6.01 0.23 -10.08
N LYS A 87 6.87 0.59 -11.04
CA LYS A 87 8.14 -0.09 -11.30
C LYS A 87 9.25 0.59 -10.50
N ASN A 88 10.38 -0.11 -10.32
CA ASN A 88 11.52 0.40 -9.57
C ASN A 88 11.98 1.78 -10.09
N TRP A 89 12.52 2.59 -9.18
CA TRP A 89 13.20 3.87 -9.48
C TRP A 89 12.31 4.98 -10.05
N LYS A 90 10.99 4.93 -9.83
CA LYS A 90 10.09 6.03 -10.19
C LYS A 90 9.94 7.04 -9.06
N LEU A 91 10.15 8.32 -9.37
CA LEU A 91 9.91 9.44 -8.48
C LEU A 91 8.56 10.10 -8.78
N ASN A 92 7.99 10.79 -7.80
CA ASN A 92 6.84 11.69 -7.95
C ASN A 92 5.57 11.03 -8.50
N ILE A 93 5.24 9.82 -8.03
CA ILE A 93 3.96 9.21 -8.36
C ILE A 93 2.90 9.77 -7.42
N ASN A 94 2.02 10.60 -7.99
CA ASN A 94 0.97 11.28 -7.24
C ASN A 94 -0.40 10.69 -7.57
N GLY A 95 -1.26 10.66 -6.57
CA GLY A 95 -2.69 10.38 -6.69
C GLY A 95 -3.44 11.08 -5.57
N HIS A 96 -4.75 11.17 -5.73
CA HIS A 96 -5.64 11.84 -4.79
C HIS A 96 -6.47 10.81 -4.05
N GLY A 97 -6.47 10.83 -2.72
CA GLY A 97 -7.29 9.93 -1.93
C GLY A 97 -7.08 10.09 -0.44
N LYS A 98 -8.07 9.67 0.35
CA LYS A 98 -7.98 9.58 1.80
C LYS A 98 -7.11 8.40 2.23
N TYR A 99 -7.09 7.35 1.43
CA TYR A 99 -6.29 6.15 1.70
C TYR A 99 -5.39 5.81 0.51
N LEU A 100 -4.29 5.12 0.82
CA LEU A 100 -3.42 4.51 -0.17
C LEU A 100 -3.23 3.05 0.18
N LEU A 101 -3.37 2.18 -0.81
CA LEU A 101 -3.13 0.76 -0.70
C LEU A 101 -1.98 0.39 -1.62
N GLU A 102 -0.86 0.00 -1.03
CA GLU A 102 0.30 -0.49 -1.75
C GLU A 102 0.34 -2.00 -1.67
N ILE A 103 0.50 -2.66 -2.81
CA ILE A 103 0.47 -4.10 -2.85
C ILE A 103 1.63 -4.63 -3.68
N PRO A 104 2.60 -5.32 -3.04
CA PRO A 104 3.75 -5.87 -3.73
C PRO A 104 3.37 -6.79 -4.88
N ALA A 105 4.07 -6.70 -6.02
CA ALA A 105 3.90 -7.65 -7.12
C ALA A 105 4.19 -9.10 -6.71
N SER A 106 4.99 -9.29 -5.64
CA SER A 106 5.30 -10.59 -5.06
C SER A 106 4.16 -11.20 -4.22
N SER A 107 3.05 -10.49 -3.96
CA SER A 107 1.93 -11.06 -3.21
C SER A 107 1.23 -12.10 -4.09
N LYS A 108 1.60 -13.37 -3.93
CA LYS A 108 0.82 -14.48 -4.46
C LYS A 108 -0.58 -14.38 -3.86
N ASN A 109 -1.60 -14.39 -4.71
CA ASN A 109 -3.04 -14.29 -4.41
C ASN A 109 -3.62 -12.87 -4.44
N TYR A 110 -3.71 -12.32 -5.65
CA TYR A 110 -4.70 -11.31 -6.00
C TYR A 110 -5.90 -11.94 -6.69
#